data_AF-A0AA45R472-F1
#
_entry.id   AF-A0AA45R472-F1
#
_cell.length_a   1.000
_cell.length_b   1.000
_cell.length_c   1.000
_cell.angle_alpha   90.00
_cell.angle_beta   90.00
_cell.angle_gamma   90.00
#
_symmetry.space_group_name_H-M   'P 1'
#
loop_
_entity.id
_entity.type
_entity.pdbx_description
1 polymer ?
#
loop_
_entity_poly.entity_id
_entity_poly.type
_entity_poly.pdbx_seq_one_letter_code
_entity_poly.pdbx_strand_id
1 'polypeptide(L)'
;MVVTGGVCAVVAPFLPGGAAGSSGLDLAGGSAAVVLGALLAFGSGRLVRVAALVVALLGLGLAGAGLVADVRSGLPGPGWPVLAVGALAVAAGVWWARSWRPSALGAVGAAVVVGAALVAPPAVDALATSAGTAVAGGEPAAVAERPGQRRWRWRPTAPVVDVAAAGHGVVVATSDGAVTGLDGTTGDQRWRYARPGAAVGALLVSPDQRTAVITFRSLRDTRAQLVVVLDAVTGAARFDRVVRSALVETDQVRPGRRVLAIREDHGLTAYDLTTGQERWRFSPGAGCRSDHARVVVGDGVVLAPLTCADTAGVVALAEDGGAVRWRHEAPVVAGDGRGPVIQLFGSPDGGVARVRVEGVGDGGDVVLGGADGRVLLRVDPGRWVRPEVGATPLAEVEDGPRVRERAAVDPSGGLRPLPVVDCLRRGPDATTGATYLRVCERDGVVALLTQSWDGAVAETALDVGGGAGVLLVPAPGAVVLAWKGSVDELVGLAR
;
A
#
# COMPACT_ATOMS: atom_id res chain seq x y z
N MET A 1 18.51 37.14 -6.67
CA MET A 1 17.17 37.02 -6.03
C MET A 1 16.05 37.11 -7.05
N VAL A 2 15.74 38.25 -7.69
CA VAL A 2 14.62 38.36 -8.64
C VAL A 2 14.73 37.37 -9.81
N VAL A 3 15.90 37.30 -10.47
CA VAL A 3 16.15 36.34 -11.57
C VAL A 3 15.98 34.91 -11.08
N THR A 4 16.65 34.55 -9.98
CA THR A 4 16.58 33.21 -9.38
C THR A 4 15.15 32.82 -9.00
N GLY A 5 14.39 33.73 -8.41
CA GLY A 5 12.99 33.50 -8.04
C GLY A 5 12.07 33.35 -9.26
N GLY A 6 12.33 34.12 -10.32
CA GLY A 6 11.69 33.93 -11.62
C GLY A 6 11.99 32.55 -12.22
N VAL A 7 13.23 32.06 -12.12
CA VAL A 7 13.61 30.71 -12.55
C VAL A 7 12.88 29.64 -11.72
N CYS A 8 12.79 29.79 -10.39
CA CYS A 8 12.00 28.87 -9.56
C CYS A 8 10.53 28.81 -10.03
N ALA A 9 9.93 29.95 -10.36
CA ALA A 9 8.57 30.01 -10.88
C ALA A 9 8.41 29.35 -12.26
N VAL A 10 9.41 29.48 -13.15
CA VAL A 10 9.40 28.77 -14.44
C VAL A 10 9.53 27.25 -14.26
N VAL A 11 10.36 26.80 -13.31
CA VAL A 11 10.64 25.38 -13.10
C VAL A 11 9.50 24.67 -12.35
N ALA A 12 8.85 25.35 -11.40
CA ALA A 12 7.86 24.73 -10.50
C ALA A 12 6.76 23.90 -11.20
N PRO A 13 6.13 24.33 -12.32
CA PRO A 13 5.13 23.54 -13.05
C PRO A 13 5.65 22.26 -13.71
N PHE A 14 6.96 22.16 -13.93
CA PHE A 14 7.59 21.01 -14.60
C PHE A 14 8.22 20.03 -13.62
N LEU A 15 8.18 20.33 -12.32
CA LEU A 15 8.57 19.38 -11.29
C LEU A 15 7.54 18.23 -11.24
N PRO A 16 7.96 17.00 -10.90
CA PRO A 16 7.05 15.86 -10.84
C PRO A 16 5.90 16.15 -9.88
N GLY A 17 4.65 16.02 -10.34
CA GLY A 17 3.44 16.47 -9.63
C GLY A 17 3.08 15.74 -8.33
N GLY A 18 3.95 14.88 -7.80
CA GLY A 18 3.68 14.03 -6.64
C GLY A 18 2.50 13.09 -6.85
N ALA A 19 1.95 12.53 -5.76
CA ALA A 19 0.75 11.69 -5.82
C ALA A 19 -0.56 12.49 -5.92
N ALA A 20 -0.56 13.76 -5.51
CA ALA A 20 -1.76 14.59 -5.56
C ALA A 20 -2.05 15.22 -6.92
N GLY A 21 -1.07 15.32 -7.82
CA GLY A 21 -1.19 16.04 -9.09
C GLY A 21 -1.56 17.51 -8.88
N SER A 22 -0.72 18.45 -9.30
CA SER A 22 -0.91 19.89 -9.05
C SER A 22 -2.12 20.53 -9.77
N SER A 23 -3.10 19.77 -10.23
CA SER A 23 -4.24 20.21 -11.05
C SER A 23 -5.36 20.95 -10.29
N GLY A 24 -5.25 21.16 -8.98
CA GLY A 24 -6.34 21.74 -8.18
C GLY A 24 -6.42 23.26 -8.11
N LEU A 25 -5.32 23.95 -8.41
CA LEU A 25 -5.18 25.41 -8.47
C LEU A 25 -4.14 25.64 -9.56
N ASP A 26 -4.37 26.53 -10.53
CA ASP A 26 -3.46 26.74 -11.66
C ASP A 26 -2.05 27.14 -11.18
N LEU A 27 -1.21 26.14 -10.90
CA LEU A 27 0.21 26.32 -10.56
C LEU A 27 0.89 27.10 -11.68
N ALA A 28 0.45 26.85 -12.93
CA ALA A 28 0.83 27.63 -14.10
C ALA A 28 0.42 29.11 -14.00
N GLY A 29 -0.81 29.41 -13.54
CA GLY A 29 -1.30 30.77 -13.34
C GLY A 29 -0.54 31.52 -12.23
N GLY A 30 -0.29 30.85 -11.10
CA GLY A 30 0.55 31.39 -10.03
C GLY A 30 2.00 31.64 -10.50
N SER A 31 2.55 30.70 -11.27
CA SER A 31 3.89 30.84 -11.88
C SER A 31 3.95 32.00 -12.86
N ALA A 32 2.94 32.16 -13.72
CA ALA A 32 2.85 33.27 -14.66
C ALA A 32 2.82 34.64 -13.95
N ALA A 33 2.09 34.76 -12.84
CA ALA A 33 2.06 35.97 -12.03
C ALA A 33 3.45 36.30 -11.44
N VAL A 34 4.15 35.30 -10.89
CA VAL A 34 5.50 35.48 -10.32
C VAL A 34 6.52 35.84 -11.40
N VAL A 35 6.47 35.19 -12.56
CA VAL A 35 7.33 35.50 -13.72
C VAL A 35 7.07 36.92 -14.23
N LEU A 36 5.81 37.32 -14.35
CA LEU A 36 5.45 38.68 -14.76
C LEU A 36 5.98 39.73 -13.79
N GLY A 37 5.84 39.50 -12.47
CA GLY A 37 6.42 40.37 -11.45
C GLY A 37 7.94 40.48 -11.54
N ALA A 38 8.62 39.36 -11.83
CA ALA A 38 10.07 39.34 -12.03
C ALA A 38 10.51 40.12 -13.28
N LEU A 39 9.77 40.02 -14.39
CA LEU A 39 10.04 40.76 -15.62
C LEU A 39 9.81 42.27 -15.45
N LEU A 40 8.70 42.66 -14.80
CA LEU A 40 8.38 44.06 -14.55
C LEU A 40 9.38 44.75 -13.62
N ALA A 41 10.09 43.99 -12.78
CA ALA A 41 11.11 44.52 -11.88
C ALA A 41 12.21 45.32 -12.62
N PHE A 42 12.56 44.91 -13.84
CA PHE A 42 13.59 45.57 -14.65
C PHE A 42 13.13 46.91 -15.27
N GLY A 43 11.86 47.27 -15.11
CA GLY A 43 11.31 48.54 -15.57
C GLY A 43 11.83 49.75 -14.78
N SER A 44 12.07 50.86 -15.47
CA SER A 44 12.59 52.10 -14.89
C SER A 44 11.50 53.07 -14.40
N GLY A 45 10.26 52.96 -14.90
CA GLY A 45 9.16 53.86 -14.58
C GLY A 45 8.58 53.66 -13.17
N ARG A 46 8.20 54.75 -12.48
CA ARG A 46 7.59 54.70 -11.13
C ARG A 46 6.32 53.85 -11.11
N LEU A 47 5.45 54.01 -12.10
CA LEU A 47 4.24 53.20 -12.27
C LEU A 47 4.58 51.71 -12.49
N VAL A 48 5.64 51.43 -13.26
CA VAL A 48 6.08 50.05 -13.54
C VAL A 48 6.63 49.39 -12.28
N ARG A 49 7.37 50.12 -11.43
CA ARG A 49 7.85 49.60 -10.13
C ARG A 49 6.70 49.31 -9.16
N VAL A 50 5.69 50.18 -9.10
CA VAL A 50 4.49 49.93 -8.30
C VAL A 50 3.74 48.71 -8.82
N ALA A 51 3.54 48.61 -10.14
CA ALA A 51 2.92 47.44 -10.76
C ALA A 51 3.71 46.16 -10.50
N ALA A 52 5.04 46.19 -10.61
CA ALA A 52 5.91 45.05 -10.33
C ALA A 52 5.74 44.55 -8.89
N LEU A 53 5.67 45.46 -7.92
CA LEU A 53 5.46 45.10 -6.51
C LEU A 53 4.06 44.51 -6.28
N VAL A 54 3.02 45.12 -6.85
CA VAL A 54 1.63 44.62 -6.73
C VAL A 54 1.53 43.20 -7.32
N VAL A 55 2.07 42.99 -8.52
CA VAL A 55 2.08 41.67 -9.17
C VAL A 55 2.90 40.66 -8.37
N ALA A 56 4.06 41.05 -7.83
CA ALA A 56 4.88 40.16 -7.00
C ALA A 56 4.16 39.75 -5.70
N LEU A 57 3.44 40.68 -5.04
CA LEU A 57 2.65 40.37 -3.85
C LEU A 57 1.42 39.50 -4.17
N LEU A 58 0.76 39.72 -5.31
CA LEU A 58 -0.30 38.84 -5.80
C LEU A 58 0.22 37.42 -6.07
N GLY A 59 1.36 37.30 -6.76
CA GLY A 59 2.03 36.02 -7.00
C GLY A 59 2.39 35.31 -5.70
N LEU A 60 2.89 36.05 -4.70
CA LEU A 60 3.16 35.52 -3.36
C LEU A 60 1.89 35.04 -2.64
N GLY A 61 0.80 35.80 -2.72
CA GLY A 61 -0.49 35.41 -2.15
C GLY A 61 -1.05 34.12 -2.78
N LEU A 62 -0.98 34.02 -4.12
CA LEU A 62 -1.39 32.81 -4.85
C LEU A 62 -0.51 31.61 -4.50
N ALA A 63 0.82 31.79 -4.48
CA ALA A 63 1.77 30.75 -4.09
C ALA A 63 1.53 30.25 -2.66
N GLY A 64 1.29 31.17 -1.71
CA GLY A 64 0.97 30.84 -0.33
C GLY A 64 -0.37 30.09 -0.18
N ALA A 65 -1.42 30.55 -0.86
CA ALA A 65 -2.73 29.89 -0.84
C ALA A 65 -2.67 28.48 -1.43
N GLY A 66 -1.95 28.31 -2.55
CA GLY A 66 -1.73 27.01 -3.17
C GLY A 66 -0.92 26.08 -2.28
N LEU A 67 0.17 26.57 -1.67
CA LEU A 67 0.95 25.79 -0.71
C LEU A 67 0.12 25.30 0.49
N VAL A 68 -0.74 26.16 1.06
CA VAL A 68 -1.64 25.76 2.15
C VAL A 68 -2.64 24.70 1.69
N ALA A 69 -3.21 24.84 0.49
CA ALA A 69 -4.12 23.84 -0.06
C ALA A 69 -3.40 22.50 -0.33
N ASP A 70 -2.14 22.56 -0.76
CA ASP A 70 -1.29 21.40 -1.04
C ASP A 70 -0.95 20.63 0.24
N VAL A 71 -0.54 21.33 1.31
CA VAL A 71 -0.33 20.71 2.64
C VAL A 71 -1.61 20.07 3.17
N ARG A 72 -2.76 20.75 3.03
CA ARG A 72 -4.07 20.23 3.47
C ARG A 72 -4.57 19.03 2.67
N SER A 73 -3.97 18.74 1.51
CA SER A 73 -4.27 17.53 0.75
C SER A 73 -3.65 16.28 1.38
N GLY A 74 -2.69 16.44 2.29
CA GLY A 74 -1.90 15.36 2.88
C GLY A 74 -0.85 14.77 1.93
N LEU A 75 -0.76 15.25 0.68
CA LEU A 75 0.13 14.71 -0.36
C LEU A 75 0.80 15.84 -1.16
N PRO A 76 1.51 16.78 -0.49
CA PRO A 76 2.07 17.94 -1.16
C PRO A 76 3.09 17.55 -2.24
N GLY A 77 3.08 18.31 -3.33
CA GLY A 77 4.05 18.17 -4.42
C GLY A 77 5.21 19.17 -4.29
N PRO A 78 6.31 18.97 -5.03
CA PRO A 78 7.45 19.90 -5.01
C PRO A 78 7.17 21.26 -5.67
N GLY A 79 6.12 21.38 -6.50
CA GLY A 79 5.81 22.59 -7.26
C GLY A 79 5.46 23.81 -6.40
N TRP A 80 4.48 23.70 -5.50
CA TRP A 80 4.05 24.81 -4.64
C TRP A 80 5.13 25.33 -3.68
N PRO A 81 5.91 24.47 -3.00
CA PRO A 81 7.03 24.91 -2.17
C PRO A 81 8.07 25.73 -2.95
N VAL A 82 8.46 25.25 -4.14
CA VAL A 82 9.44 25.94 -5.01
C VAL A 82 8.88 27.27 -5.53
N LEU A 83 7.60 27.29 -5.92
CA LEU A 83 6.93 28.53 -6.34
C LEU A 83 6.85 29.55 -5.20
N ALA A 84 6.53 29.13 -3.98
CA ALA A 84 6.46 30.02 -2.82
C ALA A 84 7.82 30.65 -2.49
N VAL A 85 8.90 29.85 -2.54
CA VAL A 85 10.29 30.37 -2.41
C VAL A 85 10.60 31.38 -3.52
N GLY A 86 10.24 31.07 -4.77
CA GLY A 86 10.43 31.96 -5.91
C GLY A 86 9.67 33.28 -5.76
N ALA A 87 8.39 33.21 -5.37
CA ALA A 87 7.53 34.37 -5.17
C ALA A 87 8.05 35.29 -4.05
N LEU A 88 8.48 34.72 -2.93
CA LEU A 88 9.12 35.46 -1.83
C LEU A 88 10.40 36.16 -2.32
N ALA A 89 11.24 35.46 -3.06
CA ALA A 89 12.49 36.01 -3.60
C ALA A 89 12.26 37.16 -4.59
N VAL A 90 11.22 37.06 -5.44
CA VAL A 90 10.82 38.13 -6.36
C VAL A 90 10.27 39.33 -5.59
N ALA A 91 9.34 39.12 -4.64
CA ALA A 91 8.77 40.22 -3.85
C ALA A 91 9.83 40.97 -3.03
N ALA A 92 10.70 40.24 -2.32
CA ALA A 92 11.80 40.82 -1.55
C ALA A 92 12.82 41.54 -2.46
N GLY A 93 13.13 40.94 -3.62
CA GLY A 93 14.04 41.53 -4.59
C GLY A 93 13.51 42.82 -5.21
N VAL A 94 12.23 42.87 -5.58
CA VAL A 94 11.56 44.08 -6.11
C VAL A 94 11.52 45.18 -5.05
N TRP A 95 11.25 44.84 -3.79
CA TRP A 95 11.19 45.79 -2.69
C TRP A 95 12.56 46.43 -2.36
N TRP A 96 13.64 45.65 -2.40
CA TRP A 96 14.99 46.12 -2.04
C TRP A 96 15.87 46.57 -3.22
N ALA A 97 15.43 46.40 -4.47
CA ALA A 97 16.22 46.78 -5.64
C ALA A 97 16.43 48.31 -5.74
N ARG A 98 17.59 48.77 -5.25
CA ARG A 98 18.09 50.15 -5.46
C ARG A 98 18.96 50.29 -6.71
N SER A 99 19.64 49.22 -7.13
CA SER A 99 20.46 49.17 -8.35
C SER A 99 20.51 47.74 -8.92
N TRP A 100 20.63 47.61 -10.24
CA TRP A 100 20.68 46.32 -10.96
C TRP A 100 22.11 45.82 -11.23
N ARG A 101 23.13 46.42 -10.61
CA ARG A 101 24.51 45.99 -10.77
C ARG A 101 24.74 44.68 -10.00
N PRO A 102 25.43 43.69 -10.59
CA PRO A 102 25.80 42.47 -9.88
C PRO A 102 26.65 42.83 -8.66
N SER A 103 26.32 42.24 -7.51
CA SER A 103 27.02 42.44 -6.25
C SER A 103 27.18 41.11 -5.53
N ALA A 104 28.19 41.01 -4.66
CA ALA A 104 28.41 39.81 -3.85
C ALA A 104 27.17 39.43 -3.03
N LEU A 105 26.47 40.43 -2.46
CA LEU A 105 25.20 40.24 -1.75
C LEU A 105 24.09 39.64 -2.63
N GLY A 106 24.03 40.05 -3.91
CA GLY A 106 23.09 39.49 -4.87
C GLY A 106 23.36 38.02 -5.20
N ALA A 107 24.64 37.64 -5.27
CA ALA A 107 25.08 36.26 -5.48
C ALA A 107 24.77 35.38 -4.25
N VAL A 108 25.06 35.86 -3.04
CA VAL A 108 24.68 35.18 -1.79
C VAL A 108 23.17 34.99 -1.71
N GLY A 109 22.39 36.03 -1.99
CA GLY A 109 20.93 35.93 -2.01
C GLY A 109 20.41 34.93 -3.05
N ALA A 110 21.06 34.81 -4.21
CA ALA A 110 20.71 33.78 -5.20
C ALA A 110 21.00 32.36 -4.67
N ALA A 111 22.16 32.14 -4.05
CA ALA A 111 22.52 30.86 -3.46
C ALA A 111 21.55 30.45 -2.34
N VAL A 112 21.13 31.39 -1.50
CA VAL A 112 20.11 31.17 -0.45
C VAL A 112 18.78 30.74 -1.04
N VAL A 113 18.32 31.38 -2.12
CA VAL A 113 17.06 31.01 -2.80
C VAL A 113 17.14 29.59 -3.36
N VAL A 114 18.26 29.20 -3.97
CA VAL A 114 18.45 27.83 -4.48
C VAL A 114 18.44 26.82 -3.33
N GLY A 115 19.19 27.09 -2.25
CA GLY A 115 19.20 26.24 -1.07
C GLY A 115 17.81 26.08 -0.46
N ALA A 116 17.06 27.18 -0.32
CA ALA A 116 15.68 27.15 0.16
C ALA A 116 14.75 26.35 -0.77
N ALA A 117 14.87 26.50 -2.09
CA ALA A 117 14.07 25.76 -3.06
C ALA A 117 14.33 24.25 -3.03
N LEU A 118 15.55 23.82 -2.68
CA LEU A 118 15.90 22.40 -2.52
C LEU A 118 15.35 21.81 -1.21
N VAL A 119 15.29 22.59 -0.13
CA VAL A 119 14.82 22.14 1.19
C VAL A 119 13.30 22.28 1.34
N ALA A 120 12.66 23.18 0.60
CA ALA A 120 11.23 23.45 0.75
C ALA A 120 10.33 22.22 0.51
N PRO A 121 10.52 21.39 -0.54
CA PRO A 121 9.68 20.21 -0.74
C PRO A 121 9.67 19.22 0.44
N PRO A 122 10.81 18.69 0.94
CA PRO A 122 10.79 17.77 2.08
C PRO A 122 10.31 18.45 3.38
N ALA A 123 10.57 19.74 3.56
CA ALA A 123 10.05 20.48 4.72
C ALA A 123 8.52 20.57 4.70
N VAL A 124 7.92 20.76 3.53
CA VAL A 124 6.47 20.83 3.35
C VAL A 124 5.82 19.45 3.47
N ASP A 125 6.45 18.39 2.96
CA ASP A 125 5.98 17.02 3.15
C ASP A 125 5.95 16.62 4.64
N ALA A 126 6.98 17.02 5.40
CA ALA A 126 7.00 16.84 6.85
C ALA A 126 5.85 17.57 7.57
N LEU A 127 5.39 18.73 7.06
CA LEU A 127 4.24 19.45 7.61
C LEU A 127 2.90 18.77 7.28
N ALA A 128 2.81 18.00 6.19
CA ALA A 128 1.62 17.25 5.81
C ALA A 128 1.51 15.89 6.53
N THR A 129 2.54 15.49 7.26
CA THR A 129 2.65 14.19 7.92
C THR A 129 2.62 14.35 9.44
N SER A 130 1.83 13.52 10.12
CA SER A 130 1.82 13.37 11.57
C SER A 130 2.28 11.97 11.92
N ALA A 131 3.47 11.83 12.50
CA ALA A 131 4.05 10.54 12.85
C ALA A 131 4.49 10.50 14.32
N GLY A 132 4.14 9.42 15.00
CA GLY A 132 4.64 9.05 16.32
C GLY A 132 5.19 7.64 16.26
N THR A 133 6.50 7.48 16.44
CA THR A 133 7.20 6.20 16.33
C THR A 133 7.40 5.56 17.70
N ALA A 134 7.26 4.24 17.77
CA ALA A 134 7.58 3.47 18.97
C ALA A 134 9.10 3.25 19.10
N VAL A 135 9.57 3.03 20.33
CA VAL A 135 10.94 2.55 20.57
C VAL A 135 11.05 1.11 20.06
N ALA A 136 12.10 0.82 19.30
CA ALA A 136 12.43 -0.53 18.88
C ALA A 136 12.75 -1.38 20.12
N GLY A 137 11.93 -2.37 20.42
CA GLY A 137 12.13 -3.21 21.60
C GLY A 137 11.09 -4.32 21.75
N GLY A 138 11.57 -5.46 22.22
CA GLY A 138 10.80 -6.70 22.32
C GLY A 138 10.66 -7.40 20.97
N GLU A 139 10.65 -8.73 20.98
CA GLU A 139 10.19 -9.48 19.81
C GLU A 139 8.66 -9.52 19.80
N PRO A 140 8.02 -9.38 18.63
CA PRO A 140 6.61 -9.70 18.50
C PRO A 140 6.25 -11.07 19.08
N ALA A 141 5.09 -11.14 19.72
CA ALA A 141 4.54 -12.43 20.11
C ALA A 141 4.25 -13.30 18.87
N ALA A 142 4.13 -14.62 19.08
CA ALA A 142 3.63 -15.49 18.03
C ALA A 142 2.18 -15.12 17.66
N VAL A 143 1.80 -15.41 16.42
CA VAL A 143 0.41 -15.28 15.95
C VAL A 143 -0.50 -16.12 16.85
N ALA A 144 -1.62 -15.52 17.28
CA ALA A 144 -2.56 -16.20 18.14
C ALA A 144 -3.31 -17.32 17.40
N GLU A 145 -2.98 -18.55 17.74
CA GLU A 145 -3.64 -19.75 17.22
C GLU A 145 -5.10 -19.91 17.70
N ARG A 146 -5.47 -19.30 18.83
CA ARG A 146 -6.80 -19.41 19.44
C ARG A 146 -7.16 -18.10 20.13
N PRO A 147 -8.46 -17.76 20.25
CA PRO A 147 -8.88 -16.64 21.08
C PRO A 147 -8.47 -16.88 22.54
N GLY A 148 -7.88 -15.87 23.17
CA GLY A 148 -7.56 -15.91 24.60
C GLY A 148 -8.70 -15.38 25.47
N GLN A 149 -8.48 -15.43 26.79
CA GLN A 149 -9.49 -15.01 27.78
C GLN A 149 -9.47 -13.51 28.05
N ARG A 150 -8.31 -12.85 27.90
CA ARG A 150 -8.19 -11.41 28.10
C ARG A 150 -8.78 -10.68 26.91
N ARG A 151 -9.76 -9.82 27.16
CA ARG A 151 -10.39 -8.99 26.14
C ARG A 151 -9.91 -7.56 26.29
N TRP A 152 -9.41 -6.98 25.22
CA TRP A 152 -9.17 -5.55 25.12
C TRP A 152 -10.06 -4.94 24.04
N ARG A 153 -10.32 -3.64 24.16
CA ARG A 153 -11.10 -2.87 23.18
C ARG A 153 -10.35 -1.62 22.80
N TRP A 154 -10.37 -1.29 21.51
CA TRP A 154 -9.77 -0.06 20.99
C TRP A 154 -10.73 0.65 20.05
N ARG A 155 -10.95 1.95 20.27
CA ARG A 155 -11.90 2.74 19.50
C ARG A 155 -11.20 3.55 18.41
N PRO A 156 -11.52 3.34 17.12
CA PRO A 156 -10.96 4.13 16.04
C PRO A 156 -11.48 5.57 16.04
N THR A 157 -10.68 6.50 15.56
CA THR A 157 -11.04 7.92 15.45
C THR A 157 -11.83 8.24 14.18
N ALA A 158 -11.83 7.33 13.20
CA ALA A 158 -12.52 7.44 11.93
C ALA A 158 -12.85 6.03 11.39
N PRO A 159 -13.78 5.90 10.43
CA PRO A 159 -14.15 4.61 9.87
C PRO A 159 -12.96 3.74 9.48
N VAL A 160 -12.96 2.47 9.92
CA VAL A 160 -11.90 1.50 9.59
C VAL A 160 -11.96 1.17 8.09
N VAL A 161 -10.84 1.32 7.40
CA VAL A 161 -10.68 0.94 5.99
C VAL A 161 -10.19 -0.50 5.89
N ASP A 162 -9.20 -0.86 6.71
CA ASP A 162 -8.58 -2.18 6.70
C ASP A 162 -7.84 -2.48 8.02
N VAL A 163 -7.61 -3.76 8.31
CA VAL A 163 -6.83 -4.24 9.46
C VAL A 163 -5.98 -5.43 9.04
N ALA A 164 -4.69 -5.39 9.38
CA ALA A 164 -3.75 -6.48 9.06
C ALA A 164 -2.87 -6.85 10.26
N ALA A 165 -2.51 -8.12 10.38
CA ALA A 165 -1.54 -8.60 11.36
C ALA A 165 -0.13 -8.12 11.00
N ALA A 166 0.49 -7.32 11.85
CA ALA A 166 1.85 -6.83 11.64
C ALA A 166 2.50 -6.35 12.95
N GLY A 167 3.83 -6.39 13.00
CA GLY A 167 4.59 -5.92 14.16
C GLY A 167 4.19 -6.67 15.42
N HIS A 168 3.83 -5.95 16.49
CA HIS A 168 3.44 -6.53 17.78
C HIS A 168 1.96 -6.91 17.89
N GLY A 169 1.18 -6.77 16.82
CA GLY A 169 -0.25 -7.06 16.86
C GLY A 169 -0.89 -6.75 15.52
N VAL A 170 -1.68 -5.68 15.48
CA VAL A 170 -2.40 -5.27 14.27
C VAL A 170 -2.05 -3.86 13.85
N VAL A 171 -2.12 -3.62 12.55
CA VAL A 171 -2.12 -2.30 11.95
C VAL A 171 -3.52 -1.99 11.47
N VAL A 172 -4.06 -0.86 11.91
CA VAL A 172 -5.41 -0.40 11.60
C VAL A 172 -5.32 0.84 10.71
N ALA A 173 -5.91 0.76 9.52
CA ALA A 173 -6.04 1.90 8.62
C ALA A 173 -7.43 2.51 8.72
N THR A 174 -7.52 3.84 8.80
CA THR A 174 -8.78 4.58 8.92
C THR A 174 -8.96 5.59 7.79
N SER A 175 -10.21 5.96 7.51
CA SER A 175 -10.59 6.77 6.35
C SER A 175 -10.11 8.22 6.41
N ASP A 176 -9.65 8.70 7.56
CA ASP A 176 -9.06 10.02 7.78
C ASP A 176 -7.57 10.10 7.39
N GLY A 177 -7.03 9.02 6.81
CA GLY A 177 -5.63 8.96 6.40
C GLY A 177 -4.68 8.59 7.54
N ALA A 178 -5.19 8.05 8.64
CA ALA A 178 -4.37 7.53 9.73
C ALA A 178 -4.16 6.02 9.63
N VAL A 179 -2.98 5.59 10.06
CA VAL A 179 -2.60 4.19 10.24
C VAL A 179 -1.98 4.04 11.63
N THR A 180 -2.50 3.12 12.41
CA THR A 180 -2.16 2.95 13.82
C THR A 180 -1.72 1.52 14.10
N GLY A 181 -0.53 1.35 14.68
CA GLY A 181 -0.06 0.06 15.16
C GLY A 181 -0.48 -0.18 16.61
N LEU A 182 -1.20 -1.26 16.85
CA LEU A 182 -1.68 -1.67 18.17
C LEU A 182 -0.91 -2.90 18.66
N ASP A 183 -0.61 -2.93 19.96
CA ASP A 183 -0.08 -4.12 20.60
C ASP A 183 -1.18 -5.19 20.70
N GLY A 184 -0.93 -6.39 20.18
CA GLY A 184 -1.95 -7.44 20.18
C GLY A 184 -2.23 -7.99 21.57
N THR A 185 -1.31 -7.86 22.53
CA THR A 185 -1.54 -8.36 23.89
C THR A 185 -2.34 -7.40 24.76
N THR A 186 -2.17 -6.08 24.59
CA THR A 186 -2.83 -5.07 25.44
C THR A 186 -3.90 -4.25 24.73
N GLY A 187 -3.84 -4.13 23.41
CA GLY A 187 -4.66 -3.20 22.62
C GLY A 187 -4.14 -1.76 22.60
N ASP A 188 -3.01 -1.50 23.25
CA ASP A 188 -2.46 -0.14 23.34
C ASP A 188 -1.85 0.31 22.01
N GLN A 189 -2.03 1.60 21.70
CA GLN A 189 -1.37 2.22 20.56
C GLN A 189 0.13 2.29 20.80
N ARG A 190 0.91 1.67 19.92
CA ARG A 190 2.38 1.73 19.94
C ARG A 190 2.93 2.85 19.07
N TRP A 191 2.37 3.01 17.87
CA TRP A 191 2.78 4.02 16.92
C TRP A 191 1.59 4.48 16.08
N ARG A 192 1.73 5.66 15.46
CA ARG A 192 0.74 6.22 14.53
C ARG A 192 1.45 6.95 13.40
N TYR A 193 0.97 6.73 12.18
CA TYR A 193 1.39 7.46 10.99
C TYR A 193 0.14 8.00 10.30
N ALA A 194 0.06 9.29 10.06
CA ALA A 194 -1.12 9.90 9.45
C ALA A 194 -0.73 10.96 8.42
N ARG A 195 -1.50 11.00 7.34
CA ARG A 195 -1.49 12.08 6.34
C ARG A 195 -2.89 12.65 6.18
N PRO A 196 -3.27 13.60 7.05
CA PRO A 196 -4.61 14.19 7.05
C PRO A 196 -4.95 14.78 5.69
N GLY A 197 -6.16 14.50 5.19
CA GLY A 197 -6.63 14.95 3.88
C GLY A 197 -6.36 13.97 2.74
N ALA A 198 -5.52 12.95 2.96
CA ALA A 198 -5.31 11.84 2.04
C ALA A 198 -6.10 10.60 2.47
N ALA A 199 -6.70 9.89 1.52
CA ALA A 199 -7.38 8.63 1.83
C ALA A 199 -6.39 7.46 1.77
N VAL A 200 -6.49 6.49 2.68
CA VAL A 200 -5.78 5.22 2.54
C VAL A 200 -6.39 4.43 1.38
N GLY A 201 -5.55 3.98 0.46
CA GLY A 201 -5.94 3.14 -0.69
C GLY A 201 -5.87 1.65 -0.35
N ALA A 202 -4.72 1.19 0.15
CA ALA A 202 -4.48 -0.19 0.54
C ALA A 202 -3.52 -0.27 1.74
N LEU A 203 -3.73 -1.31 2.56
CA LEU A 203 -2.83 -1.75 3.63
C LEU A 203 -2.27 -3.13 3.23
N LEU A 204 -0.98 -3.19 2.94
CA LEU A 204 -0.28 -4.42 2.58
C LEU A 204 0.78 -4.72 3.63
N VAL A 205 1.01 -5.99 3.92
CA VAL A 205 2.00 -6.42 4.93
C VAL A 205 2.93 -7.45 4.31
N SER A 206 4.22 -7.36 4.64
CA SER A 206 5.20 -8.38 4.22
C SER A 206 4.91 -9.75 4.87
N PRO A 207 5.30 -10.87 4.23
CA PRO A 207 5.04 -12.20 4.76
C PRO A 207 5.62 -12.47 6.16
N ASP A 208 6.70 -11.78 6.53
CA ASP A 208 7.31 -11.85 7.86
C ASP A 208 6.67 -10.90 8.89
N GLN A 209 5.63 -10.16 8.49
CA GLN A 209 4.88 -9.20 9.32
C GLN A 209 5.72 -8.02 9.85
N ARG A 210 6.92 -7.79 9.30
CA ARG A 210 7.84 -6.72 9.77
C ARG A 210 7.74 -5.42 9.01
N THR A 211 7.06 -5.40 7.87
CA THR A 211 6.94 -4.23 7.01
C THR A 211 5.48 -4.01 6.65
N ALA A 212 4.99 -2.79 6.88
CA ALA A 212 3.66 -2.35 6.44
C ALA A 212 3.83 -1.38 5.26
N VAL A 213 3.17 -1.67 4.15
CA VAL A 213 3.14 -0.83 2.96
C VAL A 213 1.76 -0.22 2.82
N ILE A 214 1.69 1.10 2.97
CA ILE A 214 0.46 1.87 2.96
C ILE A 214 0.41 2.69 1.71
N THR A 215 -0.70 2.64 0.97
CA THR A 215 -0.91 3.56 -0.14
C THR A 215 -1.85 4.69 0.27
N PHE A 216 -1.54 5.89 -0.16
CA PHE A 216 -2.33 7.09 0.06
C PHE A 216 -2.72 7.67 -1.28
N ARG A 217 -4.01 7.93 -1.46
CA ARG A 217 -4.57 8.54 -2.66
C ARG A 217 -5.10 9.92 -2.34
N SER A 218 -4.94 10.82 -3.29
CA SER A 218 -5.55 12.14 -3.17
C SER A 218 -7.05 12.04 -3.46
N LEU A 219 -7.82 12.91 -2.82
CA LEU A 219 -9.26 13.03 -3.05
C LEU A 219 -9.61 13.85 -4.31
N ARG A 220 -8.61 14.44 -4.99
CA ARG A 220 -8.80 15.36 -6.13
C ARG A 220 -8.27 14.79 -7.44
N ASP A 221 -7.04 14.27 -7.41
CA ASP A 221 -6.43 13.48 -8.48
C ASP A 221 -6.28 12.03 -8.04
N THR A 222 -6.83 11.11 -8.83
CA THR A 222 -6.83 9.66 -8.59
C THR A 222 -5.89 8.90 -9.53
N ARG A 223 -5.07 9.58 -10.34
CA ARG A 223 -4.17 8.93 -11.30
C ARG A 223 -2.95 8.26 -10.64
N ALA A 224 -2.55 8.74 -9.47
CA ALA A 224 -1.38 8.27 -8.75
C ALA A 224 -1.69 8.08 -7.26
N GLN A 225 -0.89 7.23 -6.62
CA GLN A 225 -0.91 7.02 -5.19
C GLN A 225 0.50 7.10 -4.63
N LEU A 226 0.62 7.63 -3.41
CA LEU A 226 1.86 7.61 -2.64
C LEU A 226 1.93 6.31 -1.85
N VAL A 227 2.86 5.46 -2.20
CA VAL A 227 3.22 4.27 -1.43
C VAL A 227 4.20 4.70 -0.34
N VAL A 228 3.90 4.40 0.91
CA VAL A 228 4.83 4.56 2.03
C VAL A 228 5.10 3.22 2.67
N VAL A 229 6.39 2.95 2.85
CA VAL A 229 6.88 1.73 3.48
C VAL A 229 7.28 2.05 4.90
N LEU A 230 6.59 1.43 5.85
CA LEU A 230 6.80 1.58 7.28
C LEU A 230 7.42 0.31 7.85
N ASP A 231 8.27 0.50 8.84
CA ASP A 231 8.60 -0.56 9.78
C ASP A 231 7.37 -0.87 10.65
N ALA A 232 6.88 -2.11 10.62
CA ALA A 232 5.63 -2.46 11.31
C ALA A 232 5.77 -2.50 12.84
N VAL A 233 7.00 -2.63 13.36
CA VAL A 233 7.28 -2.68 14.80
C VAL A 233 7.27 -1.26 15.39
N THR A 234 7.88 -0.31 14.69
CA THR A 234 8.11 1.05 15.19
C THR A 234 7.20 2.11 14.58
N GLY A 235 6.59 1.83 13.41
CA GLY A 235 5.86 2.81 12.61
C GLY A 235 6.76 3.82 11.89
N ALA A 236 8.09 3.65 11.94
CA ALA A 236 9.02 4.53 11.28
C ALA A 236 8.95 4.37 9.75
N ALA A 237 8.83 5.49 9.04
CA ALA A 237 8.88 5.50 7.58
C ALA A 237 10.31 5.19 7.10
N ARG A 238 10.42 4.23 6.17
CA ARG A 238 11.68 3.84 5.54
C ARG A 238 11.92 4.63 4.26
N PHE A 239 10.92 4.61 3.38
CA PHE A 239 10.91 5.39 2.15
C PHE A 239 9.47 5.51 1.63
N ASP A 240 9.29 6.41 0.68
CA ASP A 240 8.05 6.60 -0.06
C ASP A 240 8.30 6.56 -1.58
N ARG A 241 7.23 6.34 -2.34
CA ARG A 241 7.27 6.34 -3.80
C ARG A 241 5.89 6.63 -4.39
N VAL A 242 5.85 7.45 -5.42
CA VAL A 242 4.64 7.66 -6.21
C VAL A 242 4.53 6.57 -7.28
N VAL A 243 3.37 5.91 -7.33
CA VAL A 243 3.04 4.90 -8.35
C VAL A 243 1.71 5.27 -9.02
N ARG A 244 1.47 4.73 -10.22
CA ARG A 244 0.15 4.88 -10.88
C ARG A 244 -0.93 4.18 -10.05
N SER A 245 -2.10 4.82 -9.88
CA SER A 245 -3.19 4.26 -9.06
C SER A 245 -3.65 2.91 -9.56
N ALA A 246 -3.69 2.73 -10.89
CA ALA A 246 -4.04 1.46 -11.52
C ALA A 246 -3.18 0.28 -11.03
N LEU A 247 -1.91 0.50 -10.68
CA LEU A 247 -1.05 -0.57 -10.15
C LEU A 247 -1.46 -1.01 -8.74
N VAL A 248 -1.94 -0.08 -7.92
CA VAL A 248 -2.43 -0.40 -6.57
C VAL A 248 -3.79 -1.10 -6.67
N GLU A 249 -4.72 -0.54 -7.46
CA GLU A 249 -6.09 -1.04 -7.62
C GLU A 249 -6.17 -2.42 -8.26
N THR A 250 -5.16 -2.79 -9.05
CA THR A 250 -5.05 -4.12 -9.69
C THR A 250 -4.03 -5.02 -9.01
N ASP A 251 -3.67 -4.70 -7.76
CA ASP A 251 -2.93 -5.60 -6.87
C ASP A 251 -1.47 -5.90 -7.30
N GLN A 252 -0.86 -4.94 -8.02
CA GLN A 252 0.46 -5.06 -8.66
C GLN A 252 1.62 -4.54 -7.83
N VAL A 253 1.34 -3.99 -6.64
CA VAL A 253 2.35 -3.59 -5.65
C VAL A 253 2.32 -4.65 -4.56
N ARG A 254 3.43 -5.34 -4.32
CA ARG A 254 3.49 -6.46 -3.36
C ARG A 254 4.75 -6.40 -2.50
N PRO A 255 4.64 -6.25 -1.17
CA PRO A 255 5.77 -6.41 -0.27
C PRO A 255 6.10 -7.89 -0.10
N GLY A 256 7.33 -8.26 -0.42
CA GLY A 256 7.93 -9.52 0.03
C GLY A 256 8.66 -9.35 1.35
N ARG A 257 9.63 -10.22 1.64
CA ARG A 257 10.44 -10.09 2.87
C ARG A 257 11.56 -9.08 2.72
N ARG A 258 12.11 -8.96 1.51
CA ARG A 258 13.26 -8.09 1.20
C ARG A 258 12.97 -7.06 0.12
N VAL A 259 11.99 -7.32 -0.75
CA VAL A 259 11.69 -6.44 -1.88
C VAL A 259 10.21 -6.06 -1.99
N LEU A 260 9.96 -4.82 -2.43
CA LEU A 260 8.68 -4.36 -2.93
C LEU A 260 8.65 -4.63 -4.44
N ALA A 261 7.91 -5.65 -4.85
CA ALA A 261 7.71 -5.95 -6.25
C ALA A 261 6.59 -5.06 -6.82
N ILE A 262 6.88 -4.37 -7.93
CA ILE A 262 5.94 -3.52 -8.64
C ILE A 262 5.92 -3.95 -10.11
N ARG A 263 4.72 -4.19 -10.65
CA ARG A 263 4.58 -4.36 -12.11
C ARG A 263 4.70 -3.00 -12.80
N GLU A 264 5.75 -2.85 -13.59
CA GLU A 264 5.96 -1.68 -14.44
C GLU A 264 6.09 -2.18 -15.89
N ASP A 265 5.41 -1.48 -16.80
CA ASP A 265 5.34 -1.84 -18.23
C ASP A 265 4.87 -3.29 -18.47
N HIS A 266 5.75 -4.15 -19.00
CA HIS A 266 5.52 -5.57 -19.32
C HIS A 266 6.33 -6.53 -18.44
N GLY A 267 6.91 -6.01 -17.35
CA GLY A 267 7.83 -6.73 -16.49
C GLY A 267 7.57 -6.50 -15.01
N LEU A 268 8.59 -6.78 -14.20
CA LEU A 268 8.57 -6.51 -12.76
C LEU A 268 9.82 -5.74 -12.38
N THR A 269 9.66 -4.70 -11.57
CA THR A 269 10.77 -4.04 -10.88
C THR A 269 10.67 -4.36 -9.41
N ALA A 270 11.78 -4.74 -8.79
CA ALA A 270 11.85 -4.99 -7.37
C ALA A 270 12.72 -3.94 -6.69
N TYR A 271 12.18 -3.35 -5.63
CA TYR A 271 12.83 -2.31 -4.83
C TYR A 271 13.17 -2.87 -3.46
N ASP A 272 14.32 -2.53 -2.93
CA ASP A 272 14.75 -2.86 -1.58
C ASP A 272 13.74 -2.33 -0.54
N LEU A 273 13.17 -3.20 0.32
CA LEU A 273 12.19 -2.80 1.33
C LEU A 273 12.77 -1.97 2.49
N THR A 274 14.09 -1.84 2.57
CA THR A 274 14.78 -1.03 3.56
C THR A 274 15.18 0.33 2.99
N THR A 275 15.76 0.36 1.79
CA THR A 275 16.35 1.58 1.20
C THR A 275 15.52 2.22 0.11
N GLY A 276 14.55 1.50 -0.46
CA GLY A 276 13.74 1.96 -1.60
C GLY A 276 14.49 1.99 -2.94
N GLN A 277 15.76 1.58 -2.96
CA GLN A 277 16.56 1.50 -4.18
C GLN A 277 16.14 0.31 -5.03
N GLU A 278 16.25 0.46 -6.35
CA GLU A 278 16.01 -0.65 -7.27
C GLU A 278 17.05 -1.75 -7.05
N ARG A 279 16.60 -3.00 -6.89
CA ARG A 279 17.49 -4.16 -6.77
C ARG A 279 17.62 -4.92 -8.08
N TRP A 280 16.50 -5.14 -8.77
CA TRP A 280 16.50 -5.87 -10.03
C TRP A 280 15.26 -5.53 -10.85
N ARG A 281 15.37 -5.75 -12.16
CA ARG A 281 14.28 -5.74 -13.13
C ARG A 281 14.18 -7.09 -13.82
N PHE A 282 12.95 -7.55 -14.01
CA PHE A 282 12.64 -8.73 -14.79
C PHE A 282 11.84 -8.33 -16.01
N SER A 283 12.30 -8.79 -17.17
CA SER A 283 11.55 -8.73 -18.41
C SER A 283 11.43 -10.13 -18.98
N PRO A 284 10.25 -10.53 -19.48
CA PRO A 284 10.09 -11.79 -20.20
C PRO A 284 11.05 -11.85 -21.40
N GLY A 285 11.52 -13.05 -21.74
CA GLY A 285 12.31 -13.27 -22.94
C GLY A 285 11.51 -13.01 -24.23
N ALA A 286 12.21 -12.95 -25.37
CA ALA A 286 11.58 -12.73 -26.67
C ALA A 286 10.48 -13.77 -26.94
N GLY A 287 9.30 -13.32 -27.39
CA GLY A 287 8.14 -14.17 -27.63
C GLY A 287 7.30 -14.52 -26.40
N CYS A 288 7.69 -14.02 -25.22
CA CYS A 288 6.92 -14.17 -23.99
C CYS A 288 6.46 -12.80 -23.45
N ARG A 289 5.39 -12.81 -22.65
CA ARG A 289 4.82 -11.65 -21.97
C ARG A 289 4.48 -11.99 -20.51
N SER A 290 4.49 -10.97 -19.66
CA SER A 290 4.07 -11.07 -18.26
C SER A 290 3.04 -9.97 -18.03
N ASP A 291 1.82 -10.21 -18.50
CA ASP A 291 0.76 -9.21 -18.47
C ASP A 291 -0.47 -9.77 -17.72
N HIS A 292 -1.39 -8.88 -17.31
CA HIS A 292 -2.75 -9.16 -16.84
C HIS A 292 -2.94 -9.83 -15.46
N ALA A 293 -2.00 -10.65 -14.94
CA ALA A 293 -2.17 -11.25 -13.62
C ALA A 293 -1.50 -10.43 -12.49
N ARG A 294 -2.10 -10.49 -11.29
CA ARG A 294 -1.50 -9.95 -10.06
C ARG A 294 -0.14 -10.58 -9.77
N VAL A 295 0.75 -9.83 -9.13
CA VAL A 295 1.99 -10.37 -8.58
C VAL A 295 1.68 -11.08 -7.27
N VAL A 296 2.32 -12.22 -7.01
CA VAL A 296 2.24 -12.94 -5.73
C VAL A 296 3.63 -13.10 -5.16
N VAL A 297 3.80 -12.99 -3.85
CA VAL A 297 5.06 -13.28 -3.19
C VAL A 297 4.95 -14.64 -2.52
N GLY A 298 5.95 -15.49 -2.76
CA GLY A 298 6.18 -16.74 -2.04
C GLY A 298 7.34 -16.60 -1.06
N ASP A 299 7.71 -17.68 -0.39
CA ASP A 299 8.83 -17.70 0.54
C ASP A 299 10.18 -17.50 -0.19
N GLY A 300 10.67 -16.27 -0.19
CA GLY A 300 11.93 -15.87 -0.81
C GLY A 300 11.88 -15.68 -2.32
N VAL A 301 10.68 -15.72 -2.93
CA VAL A 301 10.49 -15.53 -4.37
C VAL A 301 9.30 -14.63 -4.70
N VAL A 302 9.37 -13.96 -5.85
CA VAL A 302 8.26 -13.21 -6.45
C VAL A 302 7.74 -14.01 -7.65
N LEU A 303 6.47 -14.38 -7.62
CA LEU A 303 5.79 -15.08 -8.71
C LEU A 303 5.20 -14.08 -9.69
N ALA A 304 5.56 -14.25 -10.96
CA ALA A 304 5.03 -13.49 -12.07
C ALA A 304 4.32 -14.41 -13.07
N PRO A 305 3.19 -13.98 -13.66
CA PRO A 305 2.60 -14.68 -14.79
C PRO A 305 3.57 -14.68 -15.96
N LEU A 306 3.60 -15.77 -16.71
CA LEU A 306 4.36 -15.86 -17.94
C LEU A 306 3.53 -16.55 -19.01
N THR A 307 3.41 -15.90 -20.15
CA THR A 307 2.73 -16.44 -21.33
C THR A 307 3.66 -16.33 -22.52
N CYS A 308 3.98 -17.46 -23.13
CA CYS A 308 4.76 -17.57 -24.36
C CYS A 308 3.86 -18.04 -25.51
N ALA A 309 4.45 -18.34 -26.68
CA ALA A 309 3.68 -18.74 -27.86
C ALA A 309 2.91 -20.06 -27.66
N ASP A 310 3.52 -21.02 -26.97
CA ASP A 310 3.05 -22.39 -26.78
C ASP A 310 2.89 -22.78 -25.30
N THR A 311 3.37 -21.96 -24.35
CA THR A 311 3.25 -22.22 -22.91
C THR A 311 2.63 -21.06 -22.14
N ALA A 312 1.96 -21.37 -21.04
CA ALA A 312 1.49 -20.39 -20.08
C ALA A 312 1.57 -20.91 -18.64
N GLY A 313 1.83 -20.01 -17.70
CA GLY A 313 1.92 -20.35 -16.29
C GLY A 313 2.63 -19.26 -15.49
N VAL A 314 3.60 -19.65 -14.67
CA VAL A 314 4.32 -18.75 -13.78
C VAL A 314 5.82 -18.97 -13.78
N VAL A 315 6.53 -17.88 -13.51
CA VAL A 315 7.96 -17.87 -13.20
C VAL A 315 8.16 -17.32 -11.78
N ALA A 316 9.00 -17.98 -11.00
CA ALA A 316 9.38 -17.52 -9.66
C ALA A 316 10.79 -16.94 -9.69
N LEU A 317 10.90 -15.69 -9.25
CA LEU A 317 12.12 -14.89 -9.26
C LEU A 317 12.63 -14.75 -7.83
N ALA A 318 13.92 -15.01 -7.59
CA ALA A 318 14.53 -14.83 -6.28
C ALA A 318 14.38 -13.37 -5.81
N GLU A 319 13.94 -13.14 -4.57
CA GLU A 319 13.83 -11.77 -4.04
C GLU A 319 15.18 -11.04 -4.04
N ASP A 320 16.29 -11.74 -3.83
CA ASP A 320 17.60 -11.13 -3.68
C ASP A 320 18.17 -10.52 -4.97
N GLY A 321 17.88 -11.10 -6.13
CA GLY A 321 18.55 -10.73 -7.37
C GLY A 321 17.75 -11.00 -8.65
N GLY A 322 16.48 -11.40 -8.55
CA GLY A 322 15.61 -11.60 -9.70
C GLY A 322 15.92 -12.83 -10.55
N ALA A 323 16.88 -13.67 -10.13
CA ALA A 323 17.20 -14.92 -10.83
C ALA A 323 16.03 -15.89 -10.78
N VAL A 324 15.74 -16.57 -11.89
CA VAL A 324 14.70 -17.59 -11.94
C VAL A 324 15.07 -18.76 -11.03
N ARG A 325 14.20 -19.05 -10.05
CA ARG A 325 14.34 -20.19 -9.15
C ARG A 325 13.65 -21.43 -9.70
N TRP A 326 12.43 -21.25 -10.19
CA TRP A 326 11.61 -22.31 -10.76
C TRP A 326 10.55 -21.73 -11.70
N ARG A 327 9.94 -22.62 -12.48
CA ARG A 327 8.85 -22.33 -13.43
C ARG A 327 7.78 -23.40 -13.28
N HIS A 328 6.53 -23.00 -13.45
CA HIS A 328 5.42 -23.92 -13.59
C HIS A 328 4.60 -23.48 -14.80
N GLU A 329 4.73 -24.21 -15.91
CA GLU A 329 4.17 -23.86 -17.20
C GLU A 329 3.46 -25.08 -17.80
N ALA A 330 2.35 -24.83 -18.50
CA ALA A 330 1.58 -25.84 -19.20
C ALA A 330 1.44 -25.46 -20.68
N PRO A 331 1.33 -26.45 -21.59
CA PRO A 331 1.11 -26.19 -23.00
C PRO A 331 -0.25 -25.52 -23.21
N VAL A 332 -0.24 -24.42 -23.96
CA VAL A 332 -1.45 -23.71 -24.38
C VAL A 332 -2.21 -24.58 -25.37
N VAL A 333 -3.48 -24.81 -25.10
CA VAL A 333 -4.37 -25.49 -26.03
C VAL A 333 -4.93 -24.43 -26.96
N ALA A 334 -4.76 -24.61 -28.27
CA ALA A 334 -5.32 -23.69 -29.26
C ALA A 334 -6.85 -23.61 -29.09
N GLY A 335 -7.32 -22.51 -28.49
CA GLY A 335 -8.72 -22.25 -28.17
C GLY A 335 -9.31 -21.07 -28.96
N ASP A 336 -10.49 -20.62 -28.53
CA ASP A 336 -11.41 -19.59 -29.06
C ASP A 336 -10.85 -18.19 -29.46
N GLY A 337 -9.52 -18.03 -29.54
CA GLY A 337 -8.84 -16.78 -29.88
C GLY A 337 -8.56 -15.86 -28.69
N ARG A 338 -8.98 -16.19 -27.46
CA ARG A 338 -8.78 -15.32 -26.28
C ARG A 338 -7.43 -15.47 -25.57
N GLY A 339 -6.65 -16.50 -25.92
CA GLY A 339 -5.37 -16.79 -25.27
C GLY A 339 -5.54 -17.24 -23.80
N PRO A 340 -4.47 -17.73 -23.17
CA PRO A 340 -4.55 -18.25 -21.81
C PRO A 340 -4.73 -17.13 -20.78
N VAL A 341 -5.54 -17.38 -19.76
CA VAL A 341 -5.78 -16.45 -18.64
C VAL A 341 -5.16 -17.01 -17.37
N ILE A 342 -4.27 -16.25 -16.75
CA ILE A 342 -3.56 -16.66 -15.53
C ILE A 342 -4.14 -15.92 -14.32
N GLN A 343 -4.54 -16.66 -13.29
CA GLN A 343 -4.97 -16.17 -11.99
C GLN A 343 -4.03 -16.70 -10.91
N LEU A 344 -3.50 -15.79 -10.09
CA LEU A 344 -2.55 -16.10 -9.03
C LEU A 344 -3.12 -15.70 -7.69
N PHE A 345 -3.02 -16.60 -6.71
CA PHE A 345 -3.36 -16.33 -5.32
C PHE A 345 -2.25 -16.85 -4.42
N GLY A 346 -1.99 -16.18 -3.29
CA GLY A 346 -0.92 -16.57 -2.37
C GLY A 346 -1.38 -16.45 -0.93
N SER A 347 -0.79 -17.29 -0.06
CA SER A 347 -0.99 -17.19 1.37
C SER A 347 -0.29 -15.96 1.94
N PRO A 348 -0.82 -15.32 2.99
CA PRO A 348 -0.20 -14.12 3.58
C PRO A 348 1.25 -14.33 4.05
N ASP A 349 1.62 -15.54 4.46
CA ASP A 349 2.96 -15.92 4.90
C ASP A 349 3.91 -16.32 3.75
N GLY A 350 3.43 -16.35 2.51
CA GLY A 350 4.17 -16.75 1.32
C GLY A 350 4.44 -18.25 1.22
N GLY A 351 3.90 -19.08 2.12
CA GLY A 351 4.14 -20.52 2.15
C GLY A 351 3.54 -21.27 0.95
N VAL A 352 2.43 -20.78 0.40
CA VAL A 352 1.68 -21.44 -0.66
C VAL A 352 1.20 -20.45 -1.72
N ALA A 353 1.22 -20.86 -2.99
CA ALA A 353 0.60 -20.14 -4.10
C ALA A 353 -0.35 -21.04 -4.89
N ARG A 354 -1.54 -20.55 -5.22
CA ARG A 354 -2.42 -21.19 -6.19
C ARG A 354 -2.24 -20.53 -7.56
N VAL A 355 -2.05 -21.37 -8.57
CA VAL A 355 -1.92 -20.97 -9.96
C VAL A 355 -3.05 -21.61 -10.74
N ARG A 356 -3.92 -20.77 -11.30
CA ARG A 356 -4.94 -21.21 -12.25
C ARG A 356 -4.64 -20.60 -13.62
N VAL A 357 -4.51 -21.45 -14.62
CA VAL A 357 -4.32 -21.11 -16.01
C VAL A 357 -5.49 -21.69 -16.80
N GLU A 358 -6.30 -20.82 -17.39
CA GLU A 358 -7.37 -21.22 -18.31
C GLU A 358 -6.81 -21.30 -19.74
N GLY A 359 -7.35 -22.19 -20.57
CA GLY A 359 -6.89 -22.37 -21.95
C GLY A 359 -5.60 -23.20 -22.11
N VAL A 360 -5.22 -23.96 -21.09
CA VAL A 360 -4.14 -24.96 -21.14
C VAL A 360 -4.71 -26.38 -20.98
N GLY A 361 -3.88 -27.38 -21.26
CA GLY A 361 -4.24 -28.79 -21.07
C GLY A 361 -4.40 -29.19 -19.60
N ASP A 362 -4.35 -30.50 -19.31
CA ASP A 362 -4.44 -31.01 -17.95
C ASP A 362 -3.43 -30.33 -17.00
N GLY A 363 -3.88 -29.93 -15.82
CA GLY A 363 -3.04 -29.27 -14.81
C GLY A 363 -3.14 -27.74 -14.78
N GLY A 364 -4.17 -27.15 -15.40
CA GLY A 364 -4.43 -25.71 -15.34
C GLY A 364 -4.86 -25.16 -13.98
N ASP A 365 -4.99 -25.94 -12.90
CA ASP A 365 -5.28 -25.40 -11.56
C ASP A 365 -4.53 -26.21 -10.49
N VAL A 366 -3.55 -25.56 -9.86
CA VAL A 366 -2.62 -26.21 -8.93
C VAL A 366 -2.34 -25.32 -7.72
N VAL A 367 -2.03 -25.99 -6.61
CA VAL A 367 -1.46 -25.39 -5.40
C VAL A 367 0.02 -25.77 -5.35
N LEU A 368 0.88 -24.78 -5.28
CA LEU A 368 2.33 -24.90 -5.30
C LEU A 368 2.93 -24.46 -3.95
N GLY A 369 4.01 -25.11 -3.54
CA GLY A 369 4.89 -24.61 -2.48
C GLY A 369 5.49 -23.26 -2.90
N GLY A 370 5.37 -22.25 -2.03
CA GLY A 370 5.79 -20.89 -2.35
C GLY A 370 7.30 -20.75 -2.60
N ALA A 371 8.12 -21.55 -1.89
CA ALA A 371 9.58 -21.51 -2.04
C ALA A 371 10.10 -22.24 -3.28
N ASP A 372 9.59 -23.45 -3.54
CA ASP A 372 10.19 -24.43 -4.44
C ASP A 372 9.34 -24.76 -5.67
N GLY A 373 8.09 -24.27 -5.72
CA GLY A 373 7.17 -24.55 -6.82
C GLY A 373 6.69 -26.00 -6.87
N ARG A 374 6.89 -26.78 -5.80
CA ARG A 374 6.43 -28.17 -5.74
C ARG A 374 4.91 -28.21 -5.79
N VAL A 375 4.35 -29.04 -6.68
CA VAL A 375 2.90 -29.27 -6.72
C VAL A 375 2.48 -30.00 -5.46
N LEU A 376 1.71 -29.30 -4.62
CA LEU A 376 1.10 -29.86 -3.41
C LEU A 376 -0.22 -30.52 -3.78
N LEU A 377 -1.09 -29.79 -4.48
CA LEU A 377 -2.42 -30.27 -4.86
C LEU A 377 -2.72 -29.91 -6.30
N ARG A 378 -3.26 -30.86 -7.06
CA ARG A 378 -3.97 -30.57 -8.32
C ARG A 378 -5.44 -30.38 -7.98
N VAL A 379 -6.01 -29.24 -8.37
CA VAL A 379 -7.35 -28.85 -7.94
C VAL A 379 -8.37 -29.48 -8.89
N ASP A 380 -9.29 -30.27 -8.34
CA ASP A 380 -10.37 -30.88 -9.12
C ASP A 380 -11.31 -29.81 -9.73
N PRO A 381 -11.88 -30.06 -10.92
CA PRO A 381 -12.92 -29.21 -11.47
C PRO A 381 -14.09 -29.03 -10.47
N GLY A 382 -14.48 -27.78 -10.22
CA GLY A 382 -15.54 -27.44 -9.26
C GLY A 382 -15.08 -27.25 -7.81
N ARG A 383 -13.80 -27.52 -7.52
CA ARG A 383 -13.18 -27.20 -6.24
C ARG A 383 -12.48 -25.83 -6.31
N TRP A 384 -12.69 -25.00 -5.30
CA TRP A 384 -12.03 -23.71 -5.15
C TRP A 384 -11.07 -23.75 -3.96
N VAL A 385 -9.82 -23.35 -4.18
CA VAL A 385 -8.82 -23.26 -3.11
C VAL A 385 -8.54 -21.80 -2.78
N ARG A 386 -8.69 -21.44 -1.51
CA ARG A 386 -8.46 -20.11 -0.94
C ARG A 386 -7.15 -20.11 -0.14
N PRO A 387 -6.00 -19.79 -0.74
CA PRO A 387 -4.76 -19.63 0.02
C PRO A 387 -4.74 -18.33 0.84
N GLU A 388 -5.54 -17.32 0.48
CA GLU A 388 -5.54 -16.00 1.12
C GLU A 388 -6.07 -15.98 2.57
N VAL A 389 -6.70 -17.07 3.02
CA VAL A 389 -7.30 -17.18 4.36
C VAL A 389 -6.28 -17.30 5.49
N GLY A 390 -5.01 -17.61 5.18
CA GLY A 390 -3.97 -17.73 6.20
C GLY A 390 -2.91 -18.77 5.85
N ALA A 391 -2.25 -19.31 6.88
CA ALA A 391 -1.12 -20.22 6.73
C ALA A 391 -1.51 -21.59 6.12
N THR A 392 -2.75 -22.02 6.33
CA THR A 392 -3.28 -23.27 5.79
C THR A 392 -4.39 -22.98 4.78
N PRO A 393 -4.22 -23.27 3.48
CA PRO A 393 -5.26 -23.03 2.49
C PRO A 393 -6.52 -23.85 2.76
N LEU A 394 -7.67 -23.30 2.39
CA LEU A 394 -8.95 -24.02 2.43
C LEU A 394 -9.40 -24.41 1.03
N ALA A 395 -9.75 -25.67 0.86
CA ALA A 395 -10.35 -26.21 -0.35
C ALA A 395 -11.85 -26.41 -0.13
N GLU A 396 -12.67 -25.88 -1.02
CA GLU A 396 -14.12 -25.86 -0.90
C GLU A 396 -14.79 -26.32 -2.18
N VAL A 397 -15.92 -26.99 -2.05
CA VAL A 397 -16.85 -27.27 -3.15
C VAL A 397 -18.12 -26.52 -2.85
N GLU A 398 -18.52 -25.62 -3.76
CA GLU A 398 -19.68 -24.75 -3.58
C GLU A 398 -20.85 -25.21 -4.45
N ASP A 399 -22.07 -25.03 -3.94
CA ASP A 399 -23.33 -25.21 -4.66
C ASP A 399 -24.13 -23.90 -4.52
N GLY A 400 -24.02 -23.04 -5.54
CA GLY A 400 -24.47 -21.66 -5.46
C GLY A 400 -23.78 -20.91 -4.31
N PRO A 401 -24.52 -20.29 -3.37
CA PRO A 401 -23.92 -19.57 -2.24
C PRO A 401 -23.53 -20.47 -1.04
N ARG A 402 -23.78 -21.79 -1.10
CA ARG A 402 -23.55 -22.72 0.00
C ARG A 402 -22.26 -23.51 -0.22
N VAL A 403 -21.48 -23.67 0.85
CA VAL A 403 -20.33 -24.59 0.85
C VAL A 403 -20.86 -25.99 1.15
N ARG A 404 -20.66 -26.93 0.22
CA ARG A 404 -21.07 -28.33 0.38
C ARG A 404 -20.00 -29.14 1.08
N GLU A 405 -18.73 -28.91 0.71
CA GLU A 405 -17.58 -29.59 1.28
C GLU A 405 -16.50 -28.57 1.60
N ARG A 406 -15.78 -28.78 2.70
CA ARG A 406 -14.61 -27.99 3.09
C ARG A 406 -13.51 -28.93 3.56
N ALA A 407 -12.27 -28.61 3.20
CA ALA A 407 -11.09 -29.28 3.69
C ALA A 407 -9.94 -28.29 3.87
N ALA A 408 -9.07 -28.55 4.84
CA ALA A 408 -7.76 -27.92 4.91
C ALA A 408 -6.81 -28.63 3.95
N VAL A 409 -6.02 -27.86 3.20
CA VAL A 409 -4.94 -28.39 2.36
C VAL A 409 -3.71 -28.56 3.23
N ASP A 410 -3.27 -29.80 3.44
CA ASP A 410 -2.08 -30.07 4.23
C ASP A 410 -0.79 -29.74 3.45
N PRO A 411 0.35 -29.54 4.15
CA PRO A 411 1.63 -29.26 3.49
C PRO A 411 2.15 -30.39 2.60
N SER A 412 1.63 -31.62 2.75
CA SER A 412 1.97 -32.76 1.90
C SER A 412 1.09 -32.87 0.65
N GLY A 413 0.05 -32.04 0.52
CA GLY A 413 -0.91 -32.06 -0.58
C GLY A 413 -2.23 -32.77 -0.32
N GLY A 414 -2.39 -33.40 0.84
CA GLY A 414 -3.61 -34.08 1.23
C GLY A 414 -4.72 -33.11 1.66
N LEU A 415 -5.96 -33.57 1.55
CA LEU A 415 -7.14 -32.83 1.99
C LEU A 415 -7.62 -33.40 3.32
N ARG A 416 -7.61 -32.58 4.36
CA ARG A 416 -8.20 -32.92 5.67
C ARG A 416 -9.63 -32.38 5.73
N PRO A 417 -10.67 -33.24 5.71
CA PRO A 417 -12.06 -32.78 5.76
C PRO A 417 -12.34 -31.95 7.00
N LEU A 418 -13.08 -30.85 6.83
CA LEU A 418 -13.56 -30.00 7.90
C LEU A 418 -15.10 -30.01 7.89
N PRO A 419 -15.74 -30.11 9.06
CA PRO A 419 -17.19 -30.04 9.14
C PRO A 419 -17.67 -28.67 8.64
N VAL A 420 -18.58 -28.70 7.68
CA VAL A 420 -19.34 -27.52 7.28
C VAL A 420 -20.41 -27.31 8.34
N VAL A 421 -20.25 -26.26 9.12
CA VAL A 421 -21.22 -25.89 10.16
C VAL A 421 -22.16 -24.85 9.59
N ASP A 422 -23.47 -25.08 9.77
CA ASP A 422 -24.50 -24.13 9.37
C ASP A 422 -24.38 -22.85 10.21
N CYS A 423 -23.93 -21.79 9.56
CA CYS A 423 -24.00 -20.42 10.04
C CYS A 423 -25.06 -19.68 9.21
N LEU A 424 -25.90 -18.87 9.84
CA LEU A 424 -26.98 -18.14 9.13
C LEU A 424 -26.42 -17.22 8.03
N ARG A 425 -25.19 -16.71 8.22
CA ARG A 425 -24.39 -16.01 7.22
C ARG A 425 -22.95 -16.52 7.27
N ARG A 426 -22.31 -16.61 6.10
CA ARG A 426 -20.86 -16.87 5.98
C ARG A 426 -20.12 -15.64 6.50
N GLY A 427 -19.67 -15.69 7.76
CA GLY A 427 -18.82 -14.68 8.35
C GLY A 427 -17.37 -14.78 7.86
N PRO A 428 -16.51 -13.81 8.23
CA PRO A 428 -15.08 -13.89 7.94
C PRO A 428 -14.46 -15.12 8.59
N ASP A 429 -13.47 -15.68 7.91
CA ASP A 429 -12.75 -16.86 8.33
C ASP A 429 -11.25 -16.73 8.08
N ALA A 430 -10.46 -17.39 8.91
CA ALA A 430 -9.01 -17.32 8.86
C ALA A 430 -8.37 -18.64 9.32
N THR A 431 -7.19 -18.96 8.79
CA THR A 431 -6.41 -20.13 9.22
C THR A 431 -5.08 -19.72 9.80
N THR A 432 -4.63 -20.48 10.78
CA THR A 432 -3.34 -20.31 11.45
C THR A 432 -2.50 -21.58 11.24
N GLY A 433 -1.36 -21.69 11.93
CA GLY A 433 -0.54 -22.90 11.88
C GLY A 433 -1.26 -24.11 12.49
N ALA A 434 -2.17 -23.90 13.44
CA ALA A 434 -2.79 -24.97 14.21
C ALA A 434 -4.33 -25.00 14.16
N THR A 435 -4.99 -23.93 13.69
CA THR A 435 -6.45 -23.81 13.76
C THR A 435 -7.11 -23.16 12.56
N TYR A 436 -8.40 -23.46 12.43
CA TYR A 436 -9.36 -22.75 11.62
C TYR A 436 -10.29 -21.92 12.53
N LEU A 437 -10.34 -20.61 12.28
CA LEU A 437 -11.15 -19.63 12.99
C LEU A 437 -12.25 -19.12 12.07
N ARG A 438 -13.50 -19.07 12.55
CA ARG A 438 -14.62 -18.53 11.78
C ARG A 438 -15.64 -17.85 12.66
N VAL A 439 -16.09 -16.68 12.22
CA VAL A 439 -17.19 -15.97 12.89
C VAL A 439 -18.52 -16.56 12.41
N CYS A 440 -19.36 -16.95 13.36
CA CYS A 440 -20.67 -17.52 13.10
C CYS A 440 -21.74 -16.70 13.83
N GLU A 441 -22.81 -16.35 13.13
CA GLU A 441 -23.97 -15.67 13.71
C GLU A 441 -25.15 -16.65 13.77
N ARG A 442 -25.74 -16.80 14.95
CA ARG A 442 -26.92 -17.64 15.21
C ARG A 442 -27.87 -16.90 16.16
N ASP A 443 -29.13 -16.74 15.75
CA ASP A 443 -30.18 -16.15 16.59
C ASP A 443 -29.82 -14.78 17.21
N GLY A 444 -29.06 -13.96 16.48
CA GLY A 444 -28.59 -12.64 16.93
C GLY A 444 -27.36 -12.65 17.84
N VAL A 445 -26.82 -13.83 18.15
CA VAL A 445 -25.56 -14.01 18.89
C VAL A 445 -24.43 -14.26 17.90
N VAL A 446 -23.34 -13.51 18.05
CA VAL A 446 -22.11 -13.69 17.27
C VAL A 446 -21.12 -14.49 18.12
N ALA A 447 -20.57 -15.55 17.55
CA ALA A 447 -19.57 -16.38 18.21
C ALA A 447 -18.37 -16.65 17.29
N LEU A 448 -17.19 -16.76 17.90
CA LEU A 448 -15.98 -17.21 17.23
C LEU A 448 -15.84 -18.72 17.44
N LEU A 449 -16.00 -19.47 16.36
CA LEU A 449 -15.73 -20.91 16.34
C LEU A 449 -14.26 -21.13 16.02
N THR A 450 -13.61 -21.92 16.86
CA THR A 450 -12.22 -22.33 16.71
C THR A 450 -12.18 -23.84 16.54
N GLN A 451 -11.53 -24.32 15.49
CA GLN A 451 -11.30 -25.73 15.26
C GLN A 451 -9.81 -25.99 15.11
N SER A 452 -9.20 -26.80 15.96
CA SER A 452 -7.83 -27.25 15.71
C SER A 452 -7.78 -28.36 14.67
N TRP A 453 -6.61 -28.51 14.05
CA TRP A 453 -6.42 -29.52 13.01
C TRP A 453 -6.59 -30.96 13.51
N ASP A 454 -6.43 -31.21 14.81
CA ASP A 454 -6.74 -32.49 15.47
C ASP A 454 -8.26 -32.76 15.61
N GLY A 455 -9.11 -31.81 15.24
CA GLY A 455 -10.56 -31.94 15.25
C GLY A 455 -11.25 -31.35 16.48
N ALA A 456 -10.52 -30.87 17.50
CA ALA A 456 -11.14 -30.25 18.67
C ALA A 456 -11.80 -28.91 18.28
N VAL A 457 -13.04 -28.71 18.73
CA VAL A 457 -13.83 -27.50 18.45
C VAL A 457 -14.12 -26.77 19.76
N ALA A 458 -13.98 -25.45 19.74
CA ALA A 458 -14.34 -24.55 20.82
C ALA A 458 -15.14 -23.36 20.28
N GLU A 459 -16.04 -22.84 21.10
CA GLU A 459 -16.87 -21.68 20.76
C GLU A 459 -16.63 -20.58 21.80
N THR A 460 -16.38 -19.36 21.33
CA THR A 460 -16.21 -18.18 22.18
C THR A 460 -17.27 -17.16 21.83
N ALA A 461 -18.19 -16.89 22.77
CA ALA A 461 -19.21 -15.85 22.59
C ALA A 461 -18.56 -14.47 22.47
N LEU A 462 -18.99 -13.69 21.47
CA LEU A 462 -18.51 -12.34 21.23
C LEU A 462 -19.58 -11.34 21.67
N ASP A 463 -19.24 -10.45 22.61
CA ASP A 463 -20.14 -9.38 23.06
C ASP A 463 -20.09 -8.18 22.09
N VAL A 464 -20.37 -8.44 20.81
CA VAL A 464 -20.23 -7.48 19.72
C VAL A 464 -21.41 -7.59 18.76
N GLY A 465 -21.76 -6.48 18.11
CA GLY A 465 -22.81 -6.48 17.10
C GLY A 465 -22.41 -7.31 15.88
N GLY A 466 -23.31 -8.18 15.42
CA GLY A 466 -23.23 -8.80 14.10
C GLY A 466 -23.38 -7.77 12.98
N GLY A 467 -22.95 -8.11 11.78
CA GLY A 467 -23.04 -7.18 10.65
C GLY A 467 -22.23 -7.60 9.44
N ALA A 468 -22.51 -6.96 8.30
CA ALA A 468 -21.63 -7.06 7.13
C ALA A 468 -20.32 -6.32 7.41
N GLY A 469 -19.20 -6.82 6.88
CA GLY A 469 -17.90 -6.14 6.96
C GLY A 469 -17.06 -6.44 8.21
N VAL A 470 -17.38 -7.49 8.97
CA VAL A 470 -16.48 -7.98 10.05
C VAL A 470 -15.16 -8.48 9.44
N LEU A 471 -14.05 -8.09 10.02
CA LEU A 471 -12.70 -8.57 9.74
C LEU A 471 -12.25 -9.47 10.88
N LEU A 472 -11.65 -10.61 10.56
CA LEU A 472 -11.08 -11.56 11.53
C LEU A 472 -9.57 -11.67 11.25
N VAL A 473 -8.76 -11.23 12.20
CA VAL A 473 -7.30 -11.10 12.02
C VAL A 473 -6.58 -11.85 13.14
N PRO A 474 -6.10 -13.08 12.89
CA PRO A 474 -5.14 -13.73 13.78
C PRO A 474 -3.82 -12.96 13.72
N ALA A 475 -3.43 -12.35 14.83
CA ALA A 475 -2.29 -11.46 14.92
C ALA A 475 -1.32 -11.88 16.02
N PRO A 476 -0.08 -11.39 16.02
CA PRO A 476 0.83 -11.48 17.17
C PRO A 476 0.11 -11.13 18.47
N GLY A 477 0.01 -12.10 19.40
CA GLY A 477 -0.55 -11.88 20.74
C GLY A 477 -2.07 -11.93 20.90
N ALA A 478 -2.88 -11.77 19.84
CA ALA A 478 -4.35 -11.90 19.92
C ALA A 478 -5.03 -12.24 18.59
N VAL A 479 -6.24 -12.80 18.69
CA VAL A 479 -7.21 -12.81 17.58
C VAL A 479 -8.02 -11.52 17.65
N VAL A 480 -8.00 -10.72 16.59
CA VAL A 480 -8.64 -9.40 16.54
C VAL A 480 -9.85 -9.41 15.62
N LEU A 481 -10.93 -8.77 16.08
CA LEU A 481 -12.15 -8.51 15.33
C LEU A 481 -12.29 -7.00 15.10
N ALA A 482 -12.65 -6.63 13.87
CA ALA A 482 -12.88 -5.24 13.47
C ALA A 482 -14.07 -5.13 12.51
N TRP A 483 -14.58 -3.92 12.30
CA TRP A 483 -15.73 -3.66 11.43
C TRP A 483 -15.36 -2.63 10.37
N LYS A 484 -15.26 -3.09 9.12
CA LYS A 484 -14.93 -2.24 7.99
C LYS A 484 -16.03 -1.22 7.74
N GLY A 485 -15.64 0.04 7.56
CA GLY A 485 -16.54 1.16 7.32
C GLY A 485 -17.21 1.72 8.57
N SER A 486 -16.88 1.21 9.77
CA SER A 486 -17.46 1.69 11.04
C SER A 486 -16.43 2.30 11.98
N VAL A 487 -16.93 3.04 12.96
CA VAL A 487 -16.16 3.60 14.09
C VAL A 487 -16.33 2.75 15.36
N ASP A 488 -16.81 1.52 15.20
CA ASP A 488 -17.02 0.61 16.32
C ASP A 488 -15.69 0.15 16.92
N GLU A 489 -15.74 -0.26 18.19
CA GLU A 489 -14.56 -0.72 18.92
C GLU A 489 -14.03 -2.02 18.31
N LEU A 490 -12.74 -2.05 17.97
CA LEU A 490 -12.03 -3.29 17.70
C LEU A 490 -11.94 -4.10 19.00
N VAL A 491 -12.05 -5.42 18.88
CA VAL A 491 -11.96 -6.34 20.02
C VAL A 491 -10.84 -7.33 19.80
N GLY A 492 -9.87 -7.37 20.71
CA GLY A 492 -8.82 -8.38 20.71
C GLY A 492 -9.00 -9.40 21.83
N LEU A 493 -8.81 -10.67 21.47
CA LEU A 493 -8.89 -11.82 22.35
C LEU A 493 -7.46 -12.33 22.61
N ALA A 494 -6.80 -11.70 23.60
CA ALA A 494 -5.42 -11.96 23.99
C ALA A 494 -5.33 -13.08 25.04
N ARG A 495 -4.19 -13.78 25.05
CA ARG A 495 -3.91 -14.84 26.03
C ARG A 495 -3.88 -14.33 27.46
#